data_AF-A0A9D4ESX5-F1
#
_entry.id   AF-A0A9D4ESX5-F1
#
_cell.length_a   1.000
_cell.length_b   1.000
_cell.length_c   1.000
_cell.angle_alpha   90.00
_cell.angle_beta   90.00
_cell.angle_gamma   90.00
#
_symmetry.space_group_name_H-M   'P 1'
#
loop_
_entity.id
_entity.type
_entity.pdbx_description
1 polymer ?
#
loop_
_entity_poly.entity_id
_entity_poly.type
_entity_poly.pdbx_seq_one_letter_code
_entity_poly.pdbx_strand_id
1 'polypeptide(L)'
;MNVNAAHVIERDLYVDNVISSFKCEKDLIEYITEARQWMSTAGMNLRSWIVNSACLRTAAEDENVSDTCDIAKVLGLRLDPK
;
A
#
# COMPACT_ATOMS: atom_id res chain seq x y z
N MET A 1 -12.87 -8.01 10.05
CA MET A 1 -11.98 -9.19 10.23
C MET A 1 -10.68 -8.63 10.78
N ASN A 2 -9.97 -9.34 11.66
CA ASN A 2 -8.67 -8.81 12.10
C ASN A 2 -7.69 -8.99 10.94
N VAL A 3 -7.19 -7.89 10.36
CA VAL A 3 -6.23 -7.97 9.27
C VAL A 3 -4.88 -8.34 9.87
N ASN A 4 -4.24 -9.37 9.32
CA ASN A 4 -2.87 -9.73 9.66
C ASN A 4 -1.97 -9.23 8.53
N ALA A 5 -1.27 -8.12 8.74
CA ALA A 5 -0.46 -7.55 7.68
C ALA A 5 0.65 -8.50 7.21
N ALA A 6 1.13 -9.42 8.06
CA ALA A 6 2.35 -10.18 7.76
C ALA A 6 2.03 -11.22 6.72
N HIS A 7 0.89 -11.87 6.94
CA HIS A 7 0.32 -12.81 5.98
C HIS A 7 -0.03 -12.13 4.66
N VAL A 8 -0.55 -10.89 4.68
CA VAL A 8 -0.84 -10.16 3.44
C VAL A 8 0.43 -9.81 2.69
N ILE A 9 1.45 -9.28 3.36
CA ILE A 9 2.74 -8.96 2.75
C ILE A 9 3.38 -10.23 2.18
N GLU A 10 3.46 -11.32 2.94
CA GLU A 10 4.05 -12.58 2.48
C GLU A 10 3.36 -13.13 1.23
N ARG A 11 2.02 -13.05 1.17
CA ARG A 11 1.23 -13.54 0.04
C ARG A 11 1.34 -12.66 -1.20
N ASP A 12 1.35 -11.34 -1.01
CA ASP A 12 1.18 -10.36 -2.09
C ASP A 12 2.49 -9.64 -2.47
N LEU A 13 3.62 -9.98 -1.83
CA LEU A 13 4.94 -9.46 -2.16
C LEU A 13 5.46 -10.07 -3.47
N TYR A 14 5.69 -9.20 -4.45
CA TYR A 14 6.37 -9.50 -5.69
C TYR A 14 7.66 -8.68 -5.78
N VAL A 15 8.78 -9.31 -5.43
CA VAL A 15 10.12 -8.70 -5.40
C VAL A 15 10.16 -7.46 -4.49
N ASP A 16 9.91 -6.28 -5.03
CA ASP A 16 9.90 -5.00 -4.32
C ASP A 16 8.53 -4.32 -4.27
N ASN A 17 7.50 -4.94 -4.85
CA ASN A 17 6.13 -4.41 -4.89
C ASN A 17 5.19 -5.26 -4.03
N VAL A 18 4.23 -4.62 -3.37
CA VAL A 18 3.12 -5.31 -2.69
C VAL A 18 1.81 -4.80 -3.28
N ILE A 19 0.98 -5.71 -3.79
CA ILE A 19 -0.30 -5.36 -4.42
C ILE A 19 -1.41 -6.14 -3.75
N SER A 20 -2.23 -5.44 -2.96
CA SER A 20 -3.28 -6.06 -2.15
C SER A 20 -4.61 -5.35 -2.36
N SER A 21 -5.70 -6.09 -2.13
CA SER A 21 -7.05 -5.55 -2.14
C SER A 21 -7.76 -5.89 -0.83
N PHE A 22 -8.64 -4.99 -0.39
CA PHE A 22 -9.35 -5.09 0.89
C PHE A 22 -10.84 -4.87 0.67
N LYS A 23 -11.66 -5.52 1.50
CA LYS A 23 -13.14 -5.47 1.37
C LYS A 23 -13.74 -4.16 1.90
N CYS A 24 -13.05 -3.49 2.80
CA CYS A 24 -13.45 -2.19 3.34
C CYS A 24 -12.23 -1.34 3.65
N GLU A 25 -12.45 -0.02 3.72
CA GLU A 25 -11.40 0.96 3.97
C GLU A 25 -10.79 0.83 5.37
N LYS A 26 -11.58 0.43 6.37
CA LYS A 26 -11.09 0.19 7.73
C LYS A 26 -9.98 -0.86 7.76
N ASP A 27 -10.22 -2.01 7.13
CA ASP A 27 -9.26 -3.12 7.05
C ASP A 27 -7.96 -2.68 6.33
N LEU A 28 -8.09 -1.84 5.30
CA LEU A 28 -6.95 -1.25 4.58
C LEU A 28 -6.12 -0.30 5.46
N ILE A 29 -6.77 0.57 6.25
CA ILE A 29 -6.07 1.49 7.16
C ILE A 29 -5.30 0.70 8.24
N GLU A 30 -5.95 -0.31 8.83
CA GLU A 30 -5.31 -1.19 9.82
C GLU A 30 -4.09 -1.91 9.22
N TYR A 31 -4.24 -2.47 8.01
CA TYR A 31 -3.14 -3.10 7.28
C TYR A 31 -1.94 -2.19 7.10
N ILE A 32 -2.16 -0.97 6.56
CA ILE A 32 -1.06 -0.09 6.19
C ILE A 32 -0.31 0.42 7.42
N THR A 33 -1.03 0.71 8.49
CA THR A 33 -0.43 1.13 9.75
C THR A 33 0.55 0.06 10.27
N GLU A 34 0.12 -1.21 10.30
CA GLU A 34 0.95 -2.33 10.74
C GLU A 34 2.10 -2.62 9.76
N ALA A 35 1.81 -2.67 8.46
CA ALA A 35 2.78 -2.93 7.41
C ALA A 35 3.92 -1.90 7.40
N ARG A 36 3.60 -0.61 7.52
CA ARG A 36 4.60 0.48 7.59
C ARG A 36 5.52 0.30 8.79
N GLN A 37 4.97 -0.06 9.95
CA GLN A 37 5.75 -0.27 11.16
C GLN A 37 6.78 -1.40 10.97
N TRP A 38 6.36 -2.55 10.41
CA TRP A 38 7.28 -3.66 10.21
C TRP A 38 8.30 -3.42 9.09
N MET A 39 7.87 -2.86 7.95
CA MET A 39 8.79 -2.56 6.85
C MET A 39 9.87 -1.56 7.29
N SER A 40 9.47 -0.53 8.06
CA SER A 40 10.42 0.43 8.66
C SER A 40 11.37 -0.26 9.64
N THR A 41 10.85 -1.13 10.52
CA THR A 41 11.68 -1.90 11.46
C THR A 41 12.67 -2.83 10.74
N ALA A 42 12.30 -3.36 9.59
CA ALA A 42 13.15 -4.19 8.74
C ALA A 42 14.17 -3.39 7.89
N GLY A 43 14.18 -2.06 8.00
CA GLY A 43 15.06 -1.18 7.21
C GLY A 43 14.65 -1.03 5.74
N MET A 44 13.42 -1.40 5.39
CA MET A 44 12.87 -1.22 4.05
C MET A 44 12.34 0.20 3.87
N ASN A 45 12.58 0.80 2.71
CA ASN A 45 12.09 2.12 2.38
C ASN A 45 10.93 2.05 1.37
N LEU A 46 9.81 2.70 1.71
CA LEU A 46 8.67 2.84 0.80
C LEU A 46 8.97 3.95 -0.20
N ARG A 47 9.05 3.60 -1.49
CA ARG A 47 9.44 4.55 -2.55
C ARG A 47 8.25 5.16 -3.28
N SER A 48 7.18 4.40 -3.44
CA SER A 48 5.96 4.81 -4.11
C SER A 48 4.80 4.03 -3.51
N TRP A 49 3.67 4.71 -3.36
CA TRP A 49 2.45 4.13 -2.85
C TRP A 49 1.23 4.72 -3.56
N ILE A 50 0.31 3.82 -3.91
CA ILE A 50 -0.90 4.12 -4.65
C ILE A 50 -2.07 3.46 -3.93
N VAL A 51 -3.12 4.22 -3.68
CA VAL A 51 -4.27 3.78 -2.91
C VAL A 51 -5.54 4.51 -3.36
N ASN A 52 -6.67 3.80 -3.34
CA ASN A 52 -7.97 4.36 -3.70
C ASN A 52 -8.62 5.16 -2.56
N SER A 53 -8.30 4.85 -1.29
CA SER A 53 -8.74 5.63 -0.12
C SER A 53 -8.23 7.07 -0.17
N ALA A 54 -9.15 8.03 -0.04
CA ALA A 54 -8.81 9.46 -0.02
C ALA A 54 -7.97 9.83 1.20
N CYS A 55 -8.30 9.30 2.38
CA CYS A 55 -7.56 9.57 3.62
C CYS A 55 -6.11 9.10 3.52
N LEU A 56 -5.90 7.89 2.99
CA LEU A 56 -4.57 7.31 2.86
C LEU A 56 -3.75 7.96 1.73
N ARG A 57 -4.41 8.51 0.71
CA ARG A 57 -3.75 9.28 -0.35
C ARG A 57 -3.14 10.57 0.19
N THR A 58 -3.87 11.30 1.02
CA THR A 58 -3.34 12.50 1.71
C THR A 58 -2.14 12.13 2.59
N ALA A 59 -2.22 11.01 3.33
CA ALA A 59 -1.08 10.53 4.12
C ALA A 59 0.16 10.21 3.24
N ALA A 60 -0.06 9.59 2.08
CA ALA A 60 1.03 9.32 1.13
C ALA A 60 1.66 10.60 0.56
N GLU A 61 0.86 11.65 0.35
CA GLU A 61 1.32 12.96 -0.13
C GLU A 61 2.15 13.66 0.94
N ASP A 62 1.69 13.68 2.19
CA ASP A 62 2.41 14.26 3.34
C ASP A 62 3.78 13.59 3.53
N GLU A 63 3.86 12.28 3.28
CA GLU A 63 5.09 11.49 3.35
C GLU A 63 5.97 11.56 2.09
N ASN A 64 5.56 12.30 1.04
CA ASN A 64 6.22 12.38 -0.27
C ASN A 64 6.45 11.01 -0.95
N VAL A 65 5.58 10.04 -0.69
CA VAL A 65 5.60 8.70 -1.30
C VAL A 65 4.39 8.46 -2.22
N SER A 66 3.47 9.42 -2.32
CA SER A 66 2.33 9.35 -3.23
C SER A 66 2.80 9.29 -4.67
N ASP A 67 2.40 8.25 -5.39
CA ASP A 67 2.54 8.24 -6.85
C ASP A 67 1.41 9.10 -7.45
N THR A 68 1.79 10.21 -8.06
CA THR A 68 0.84 11.15 -8.69
C THR A 68 0.38 10.69 -10.07
N CYS A 69 0.72 9.46 -10.48
CA CYS A 69 0.31 8.93 -11.77
C CYS A 69 -1.17 8.56 -11.80
N ASP A 70 -1.95 9.19 -12.67
CA ASP A 70 -3.38 8.89 -12.91
C ASP A 70 -3.63 7.41 -13.27
N ILE A 71 -2.62 6.74 -13.83
CA ILE A 71 -2.66 5.31 -14.14
C ILE A 71 -1.38 4.67 -13.60
N ALA A 72 -1.52 3.96 -12.51
CA ALA A 72 -0.47 3.18 -11.91
C ALA A 72 -0.05 2.03 -12.83
N LYS A 73 1.22 2.02 -13.26
CA LYS A 73 1.80 0.92 -14.04
C LYS A 73 2.54 -0.02 -13.12
N VAL A 74 1.88 -1.06 -12.65
CA VAL A 74 2.46 -2.03 -11.71
C VAL A 74 2.51 -3.39 -12.38
N LEU A 75 3.71 -3.98 -12.51
CA LEU A 75 3.93 -5.29 -13.15
C LEU A 75 3.32 -5.45 -14.56
N GLY A 76 3.31 -4.37 -15.34
CA GLY A 76 2.68 -4.36 -16.67
C GLY A 76 1.15 -4.22 -16.65
N LEU A 77 0.52 -4.19 -15.48
CA LEU A 77 -0.88 -3.87 -15.28
C LEU A 77 -1.08 -2.35 -15.25
N ARG A 78 -2.25 -1.91 -15.69
CA ARG A 78 -2.71 -0.52 -15.59
C ARG A 78 -3.81 -0.46 -14.55
N LEU A 79 -3.52 0.17 -13.42
CA LEU A 79 -4.44 0.39 -12.33
C LEU A 79 -4.97 1.83 -12.42
N ASP A 80 -6.30 1.98 -12.48
CA ASP A 80 -7.00 3.26 -12.47
C ASP A 80 -7.59 3.45 -11.06
N PRO A 81 -6.98 4.27 -10.19
CA PRO A 81 -7.37 4.42 -8.78
C PRO A 81 -8.58 5.35 -8.55
N LYS A 82 -9.50 5.44 -9.53
CA LYS A 82 -10.74 6.24 -9.46
C LYS A 82 -11.63 5.92 -8.27
#